data_AF-A0A958YKU3-F1
#
_entry.id   AF-A0A958YKU3-F1
#
_cell.length_a   1.000
_cell.length_b   1.000
_cell.length_c   1.000
_cell.angle_alpha   90.00
_cell.angle_beta   90.00
_cell.angle_gamma   90.00
#
_symmetry.space_group_name_H-M   'P 1'
#
loop_
_entity.id
_entity.type
_entity.pdbx_description
1 polymer ?
#
loop_
_entity_poly.entity_id
_entity_poly.type
_entity_poly.pdbx_seq_one_letter_code
_entity_poly.pdbx_strand_id
1 'polypeptide(L)'
;LIIANPPFGYKLSKNNYDVRYAVTAEDFVVDRGVEALKPDGKLIAIVSGNFLSSNTNKSTRKRLVENNLLSTVIMFPDNLLTNTSIPFAILILDKNKQDKNVKMVDARSYVKISDSNWLNRLRLDSKKLLSEVEETELSDKITLVSNADVKKQDYNFTVRRYFSLDFEGVALSELLTPIKSNIQHVNKKESFNDKVKYIGVKQLKEDPLNYFLNADQLSLTKHPNQMRLINEPCLLLVNRNNQLKPT
;
A
#
# COMPACT_ATOMS: atom_id res chain seq x y z
N LEU A 1 22.27 -3.65 15.96
CA LEU A 1 21.49 -3.87 14.72
C LEU A 1 20.45 -4.94 14.98
N ILE A 2 19.20 -4.71 14.62
CA ILE A 2 18.14 -5.72 14.61
C ILE A 2 17.64 -5.85 13.17
N ILE A 3 17.38 -7.07 12.71
CA ILE A 3 16.77 -7.35 11.42
C ILE A 3 15.49 -8.15 11.66
N ALA A 4 14.39 -7.75 11.03
CA ALA A 4 13.08 -8.34 11.25
C ALA A 4 12.35 -8.59 9.93
N ASN A 5 11.71 -9.75 9.82
CA ASN A 5 10.80 -10.12 8.73
C ASN A 5 9.49 -10.68 9.32
N PRO A 6 8.62 -9.82 9.89
CA PRO A 6 7.35 -10.23 10.44
C PRO A 6 6.43 -10.91 9.41
N PRO A 7 5.57 -11.84 9.84
CA PRO A 7 4.51 -12.37 8.99
C PRO A 7 3.58 -11.26 8.49
N PHE A 8 3.49 -11.09 7.17
CA PHE A 8 2.71 -10.03 6.54
C PHE A 8 1.21 -10.17 6.81
N GLY A 9 0.57 -9.10 7.25
CA GLY A 9 -0.89 -9.02 7.44
C GLY A 9 -1.45 -9.91 8.57
N TYR A 10 -0.60 -10.66 9.29
CA TYR A 10 -1.05 -11.50 10.39
C TYR A 10 -1.56 -10.63 11.54
N LYS A 11 -2.79 -10.89 12.01
CA LYS A 11 -3.38 -10.15 13.13
C LYS A 11 -3.07 -10.84 14.44
N LEU A 12 -2.50 -10.11 15.40
CA LEU A 12 -2.28 -10.60 16.75
C LEU A 12 -3.54 -10.43 17.58
N SER A 13 -3.88 -11.46 18.37
CA SER A 13 -4.99 -11.42 19.32
C SER A 13 -4.52 -10.87 20.67
N LYS A 14 -5.43 -10.20 21.39
CA LYS A 14 -5.15 -9.64 22.73
C LYS A 14 -4.75 -10.69 23.76
N ASN A 15 -5.16 -11.93 23.57
CA ASN A 15 -5.02 -12.97 24.58
C ASN A 15 -3.58 -13.51 24.71
N ASN A 16 -2.75 -13.30 23.70
CA ASN A 16 -1.41 -13.92 23.63
C ASN A 16 -0.26 -12.91 23.75
N TYR A 17 -0.55 -11.60 23.73
CA TYR A 17 0.48 -10.56 23.69
C TYR A 17 0.04 -9.33 24.49
N ASP A 18 0.98 -8.66 25.17
CA ASP A 18 0.74 -7.37 25.84
C ASP A 18 0.58 -6.25 24.79
N VAL A 19 -0.59 -6.26 24.15
CA VAL A 19 -1.01 -5.27 23.16
C VAL A 19 -2.41 -4.79 23.51
N ARG A 20 -2.51 -3.48 23.76
CA ARG A 20 -3.76 -2.81 24.18
C ARG A 20 -4.88 -2.95 23.13
N TYR A 21 -4.53 -3.14 21.85
CA TYR A 21 -5.45 -3.27 20.71
C TYR A 21 -5.00 -4.37 19.74
N ALA A 22 -5.91 -4.86 18.90
CA ALA A 22 -5.54 -5.78 17.82
C ALA A 22 -4.60 -5.07 16.85
N VAL A 23 -3.36 -5.54 16.76
CA VAL A 23 -2.31 -5.00 15.88
C VAL A 23 -1.88 -6.06 14.89
N THR A 24 -1.26 -5.67 13.78
CA THR A 24 -0.61 -6.66 12.92
C THR A 24 0.72 -7.10 13.54
N ALA A 25 1.22 -8.28 13.15
CA ALA A 25 2.55 -8.73 13.53
C ALA A 25 3.63 -7.75 13.05
N GLU A 26 3.40 -7.08 11.91
CA GLU A 26 4.28 -6.03 11.39
C GLU A 26 4.37 -4.84 12.36
N ASP A 27 3.24 -4.30 12.85
CA ASP A 27 3.23 -3.23 13.84
C ASP A 27 3.96 -3.65 15.11
N PHE A 28 3.63 -4.83 15.64
CA PHE A 28 4.19 -5.33 16.88
C PHE A 28 5.71 -5.50 16.80
N VAL A 29 6.21 -6.14 15.73
CA VAL A 29 7.64 -6.41 15.57
C VAL A 29 8.41 -5.11 15.33
N VAL A 30 7.86 -4.17 14.57
CA VAL A 30 8.47 -2.85 14.38
C VAL A 30 8.51 -2.08 15.70
N ASP A 31 7.42 -2.07 16.47
CA ASP A 31 7.33 -1.35 17.73
C ASP A 31 8.29 -1.93 18.79
N ARG A 32 8.22 -3.25 19.03
CA ARG A 32 9.12 -3.96 19.96
C ARG A 32 10.57 -3.89 19.52
N GLY A 33 10.81 -4.00 18.21
CA GLY A 33 12.15 -3.89 17.64
C GLY A 33 12.76 -2.52 17.93
N VAL A 34 12.01 -1.43 17.73
CA VAL A 34 12.45 -0.08 18.10
C VAL A 34 12.70 0.02 19.60
N GLU A 35 11.80 -0.46 20.45
CA GLU A 35 11.97 -0.41 21.91
C GLU A 35 13.28 -1.10 22.35
N ALA A 36 13.61 -2.25 21.76
CA ALA A 36 14.80 -3.05 22.07
C ALA A 36 16.13 -2.46 21.55
N LEU A 37 16.12 -1.44 20.69
CA LEU A 37 17.36 -0.83 20.19
C LEU A 37 18.11 -0.05 21.28
N LYS A 38 19.44 -0.14 21.26
CA LYS A 38 20.33 0.81 21.94
C LYS A 38 20.18 2.23 21.34
N PRO A 39 20.64 3.30 22.02
CA PRO A 39 20.52 4.68 21.51
C PRO A 39 21.12 4.91 20.11
N ASP A 40 22.20 4.20 19.76
CA ASP A 40 22.86 4.21 18.45
C ASP A 40 22.41 3.07 17.53
N GLY A 41 21.37 2.34 17.93
CA GLY A 41 20.90 1.15 17.24
C GLY A 41 20.09 1.47 15.99
N LYS A 42 20.22 0.57 15.00
CA LYS A 42 19.37 0.54 13.80
C LYS A 42 18.53 -0.73 13.73
N LEU A 43 17.32 -0.61 13.21
CA LEU A 43 16.41 -1.71 12.89
C LEU A 43 16.15 -1.71 11.39
N ILE A 44 16.31 -2.87 10.76
CA ILE A 44 15.91 -3.13 9.37
C ILE A 44 14.68 -4.03 9.43
N ALA A 45 13.51 -3.53 9.04
CA ALA A 45 12.26 -4.27 9.06
C ALA A 45 11.71 -4.44 7.65
N ILE A 46 11.44 -5.69 7.27
CA ILE A 46 10.74 -6.03 6.04
C ILE A 46 9.23 -6.01 6.33
N VAL A 47 8.48 -5.23 5.57
CA VAL A 47 7.03 -5.07 5.74
C VAL A 47 6.31 -5.25 4.41
N SER A 48 5.03 -5.60 4.45
CA SER A 48 4.19 -5.66 3.26
C SER A 48 3.98 -4.28 2.65
N GLY A 49 3.71 -4.22 1.35
CA GLY A 49 3.36 -2.95 0.68
C GLY A 49 2.13 -2.29 1.29
N ASN A 50 1.19 -3.08 1.84
CA ASN A 50 0.01 -2.56 2.53
C ASN A 50 0.37 -1.79 3.82
N PHE A 51 1.43 -2.19 4.53
CA PHE A 51 1.91 -1.46 5.71
C PHE A 51 2.19 0.01 5.41
N LEU A 52 2.61 0.35 4.18
CA LEU A 52 2.99 1.72 3.81
C LEU A 52 1.82 2.70 3.79
N SER A 53 0.58 2.24 3.61
CA SER A 53 -0.57 3.13 3.36
C SER A 53 -1.83 2.76 4.13
N SER A 54 -1.93 1.55 4.69
CA SER A 54 -3.14 1.11 5.38
C SER A 54 -3.48 2.01 6.58
N ASN A 55 -4.77 2.19 6.85
CA ASN A 55 -5.21 2.86 8.08
C ASN A 55 -4.89 2.04 9.33
N THR A 56 -4.84 0.71 9.22
CA THR A 56 -4.52 -0.19 10.32
C THR A 56 -3.14 0.08 10.91
N ASN A 57 -2.13 0.27 10.05
CA ASN A 57 -0.72 0.47 10.47
C ASN A 57 -0.35 1.95 10.67
N LYS A 58 -1.32 2.87 10.52
CA LYS A 58 -1.07 4.31 10.49
C LYS A 58 -0.52 4.84 11.82
N SER A 59 -0.96 4.29 12.95
CA SER A 59 -0.47 4.68 14.28
C SER A 59 1.04 4.43 14.41
N THR A 60 1.52 3.26 13.98
CA THR A 60 2.94 2.92 13.98
C THR A 60 3.71 3.83 13.04
N ARG A 61 3.25 4.02 11.80
CA ARG A 61 3.88 4.97 10.85
C ARG A 61 4.00 6.39 11.41
N LYS A 62 2.91 6.91 12.01
CA LYS A 62 2.91 8.21 12.68
C LYS A 62 3.96 8.27 13.79
N ARG A 63 4.00 7.26 14.67
CA ARG A 63 4.98 7.19 15.76
C ARG A 63 6.42 7.18 15.24
N LEU A 64 6.72 6.46 14.17
CA LEU A 64 8.06 6.41 13.58
C LEU A 64 8.52 7.78 13.04
N VAL A 65 7.62 8.51 12.38
CA VAL A 65 7.94 9.83 11.80
C VAL A 65 8.03 10.91 12.88
N GLU A 66 7.07 10.96 13.81
CA GLU A 66 7.04 11.99 14.85
C GLU A 66 8.22 11.86 15.82
N ASN A 67 8.73 10.65 16.05
CA ASN A 67 9.94 10.42 16.85
C ASN A 67 11.25 10.49 16.03
N ASN A 68 11.19 10.92 14.76
CA ASN A 68 12.33 11.00 13.85
C ASN A 68 13.14 9.69 13.73
N LEU A 69 12.47 8.54 13.72
CA LEU A 69 13.12 7.23 13.68
C LEU A 69 13.28 6.69 12.25
N LEU A 70 12.38 7.06 11.34
CA LEU A 70 12.39 6.55 9.97
C LEU A 70 13.52 7.21 9.16
N SER A 71 14.52 6.43 8.76
CA SER A 71 15.66 6.89 7.96
C SER A 71 15.45 6.63 6.48
N THR A 72 15.04 5.41 6.10
CA THR A 72 14.90 5.01 4.70
C THR A 72 13.69 4.10 4.51
N VAL A 73 12.99 4.26 3.39
CA VAL A 73 11.98 3.34 2.87
C VAL A 73 12.41 2.88 1.48
N ILE A 74 12.57 1.57 1.31
CA ILE A 74 12.90 0.95 0.01
C ILE A 74 11.70 0.10 -0.42
N MET A 75 10.99 0.49 -1.47
CA MET A 75 9.79 -0.20 -1.95
C MET A 75 10.12 -1.11 -3.14
N PHE A 76 9.76 -2.39 -3.04
CA PHE A 76 9.98 -3.40 -4.07
C PHE A 76 8.69 -3.70 -4.86
N PRO A 77 8.81 -4.16 -6.12
CA PRO A 77 7.66 -4.63 -6.89
C PRO A 77 7.02 -5.87 -6.26
N ASP A 78 5.84 -6.19 -6.78
CA ASP A 78 5.20 -7.49 -6.59
C ASP A 78 6.03 -8.63 -7.22
N ASN A 79 5.66 -9.88 -6.92
CA ASN A 79 6.24 -11.10 -7.52
C ASN A 79 7.77 -11.27 -7.39
N LEU A 80 8.43 -10.51 -6.50
CA LEU A 80 9.86 -10.65 -6.23
C LEU A 80 10.15 -11.70 -5.15
N LEU A 81 9.22 -11.94 -4.22
CA LEU A 81 9.32 -12.98 -3.21
C LEU A 81 8.86 -14.33 -3.76
N THR A 82 9.55 -15.42 -3.42
CA THR A 82 9.21 -16.78 -3.90
C THR A 82 7.88 -17.31 -3.37
N ASN A 83 7.46 -16.84 -2.19
CA ASN A 83 6.34 -17.42 -1.44
C ASN A 83 5.05 -16.61 -1.57
N THR A 84 5.11 -15.41 -2.15
CA THR A 84 3.95 -14.52 -2.27
C THR A 84 4.17 -13.52 -3.40
N SER A 85 3.09 -13.21 -4.11
CA SER A 85 3.07 -12.19 -5.15
C SER A 85 2.90 -10.78 -4.61
N ILE A 86 2.77 -10.54 -3.30
CA ILE A 86 2.52 -9.17 -2.82
C ILE A 86 3.79 -8.30 -2.90
N PRO A 87 3.67 -6.98 -3.14
CA PRO A 87 4.78 -6.06 -2.99
C PRO A 87 5.18 -5.96 -1.51
N PHE A 88 6.44 -5.60 -1.27
CA PHE A 88 6.99 -5.40 0.07
C PHE A 88 7.92 -4.19 0.11
N ALA A 89 8.32 -3.78 1.30
CA ALA A 89 9.27 -2.72 1.51
C ALA A 89 10.24 -3.06 2.64
N ILE A 90 11.40 -2.43 2.62
CA ILE A 90 12.36 -2.42 3.72
C ILE A 90 12.30 -1.04 4.37
N LEU A 91 12.07 -1.01 5.68
CA LEU A 91 12.19 0.17 6.52
C LEU A 91 13.53 0.12 7.24
N ILE A 92 14.31 1.19 7.14
CA ILE A 92 15.50 1.41 7.96
C ILE A 92 15.15 2.44 9.01
N LEU A 93 15.20 2.02 10.27
CA LEU A 93 14.95 2.86 11.43
C LEU A 93 16.28 3.10 12.16
N ASP A 94 16.53 4.34 12.54
CA ASP A 94 17.78 4.76 13.18
C ASP A 94 17.46 5.63 14.41
N LYS A 95 17.82 5.16 15.61
CA LYS A 95 17.59 5.91 16.85
C LYS A 95 18.49 7.13 17.00
N ASN A 96 19.62 7.17 16.28
CA ASN A 96 20.58 8.26 16.32
C ASN A 96 20.51 9.14 15.06
N LYS A 97 19.36 9.15 14.40
CA LYS A 97 19.10 9.96 13.21
C LYS A 97 19.16 11.45 13.53
N GLN A 98 20.03 12.18 12.82
CA GLN A 98 20.30 13.61 13.07
C GLN A 98 19.43 14.53 12.22
N ASP A 99 19.27 14.23 10.94
CA ASP A 99 18.43 15.00 10.04
C ASP A 99 16.94 14.68 10.23
N LYS A 100 16.04 15.44 9.59
CA LYS A 100 14.58 15.21 9.61
C LYS A 100 14.02 14.76 8.26
N ASN A 101 14.85 14.12 7.43
CA ASN A 101 14.50 13.63 6.11
C ASN A 101 14.38 12.10 6.09
N VAL A 102 13.55 11.58 5.20
CA VAL A 102 13.39 10.16 4.93
C VAL A 102 13.86 9.93 3.50
N LYS A 103 14.80 9.00 3.31
CA LYS A 103 15.22 8.54 1.99
C LYS A 103 14.18 7.58 1.43
N MET A 104 13.54 7.96 0.34
CA MET A 104 12.53 7.16 -0.36
C MET A 104 13.16 6.55 -1.62
N VAL A 105 13.11 5.23 -1.75
CA VAL A 105 13.79 4.48 -2.81
C VAL A 105 12.81 3.57 -3.54
N ASP A 106 12.70 3.74 -4.85
CA ASP A 106 11.89 2.91 -5.74
C ASP A 106 12.74 1.76 -6.32
N ALA A 107 12.69 0.59 -5.69
CA ALA A 107 13.53 -0.54 -6.07
C ALA A 107 13.09 -1.22 -7.38
N ARG A 108 11.97 -0.82 -7.98
CA ARG A 108 11.46 -1.42 -9.24
C ARG A 108 12.43 -1.30 -10.39
N SER A 109 13.17 -0.19 -10.48
CA SER A 109 14.15 0.05 -11.53
C SER A 109 15.41 -0.82 -11.42
N TYR A 110 15.56 -1.57 -10.33
CA TYR A 110 16.67 -2.50 -10.11
C TYR A 110 16.23 -3.95 -10.34
N VAL A 111 14.98 -4.17 -10.77
CA VAL A 111 14.46 -5.51 -11.05
C VAL A 111 14.37 -5.72 -12.56
N LYS A 112 14.92 -6.83 -13.04
CA LYS A 112 14.88 -7.25 -14.44
C LYS A 112 14.06 -8.52 -14.58
N ILE A 113 13.41 -8.68 -15.74
CA ILE A 113 12.82 -9.95 -16.11
C ILE A 113 13.97 -10.92 -16.45
N SER A 114 13.94 -12.11 -15.87
CA SER A 114 14.86 -13.20 -16.20
C SER A 114 14.26 -14.04 -17.32
N ASP A 115 15.06 -14.32 -18.35
CA ASP A 115 14.71 -15.22 -19.46
C ASP A 115 14.67 -16.71 -19.08
N SER A 116 14.76 -17.03 -17.79
CA SER A 116 14.85 -18.42 -17.32
C SER A 116 13.47 -19.01 -17.00
N ASN A 117 13.27 -20.29 -17.33
CA ASN A 117 12.04 -21.06 -17.07
C ASN A 117 11.81 -21.39 -15.57
N TRP A 118 12.54 -20.77 -14.65
CA TRP A 118 12.37 -20.99 -13.21
C TRP A 118 11.31 -20.06 -12.61
N LEU A 119 10.70 -20.48 -11.51
CA LEU A 119 9.48 -19.91 -10.91
C LEU A 119 9.51 -18.40 -10.58
N ASN A 120 10.68 -17.74 -10.59
CA ASN A 120 10.80 -16.29 -10.37
C ASN A 120 11.27 -15.57 -11.64
N ARG A 121 10.31 -15.03 -12.38
CA ARG A 121 10.57 -14.19 -13.56
C ARG A 121 11.30 -12.89 -13.24
N LEU A 122 11.36 -12.46 -11.97
CA LEU A 122 11.97 -11.20 -11.57
C LEU A 122 13.29 -11.43 -10.81
N ARG A 123 14.34 -10.71 -11.21
CA ARG A 123 15.67 -10.73 -10.57
C ARG A 123 16.08 -9.32 -10.15
N LEU A 124 16.39 -9.16 -8.87
CA LEU A 124 16.92 -7.92 -8.30
C LEU A 124 18.43 -7.80 -8.55
N ASP A 125 18.86 -6.64 -9.02
CA ASP A 125 20.25 -6.20 -9.01
C ASP A 125 20.57 -5.53 -7.66
N SER A 126 20.82 -6.37 -6.66
CA SER A 126 21.02 -5.90 -5.27
C SER A 126 22.31 -5.11 -5.09
N LYS A 127 23.33 -5.37 -5.91
CA LYS A 127 24.61 -4.64 -5.86
C LYS A 127 24.42 -3.19 -6.29
N LYS A 128 23.75 -3.00 -7.43
CA LYS A 128 23.44 -1.65 -7.94
C LYS A 128 22.51 -0.89 -7.01
N LEU A 129 21.49 -1.56 -6.46
CA LEU A 129 20.61 -0.93 -5.47
C LEU A 129 21.40 -0.47 -4.24
N LEU A 130 22.29 -1.31 -3.70
CA LEU A 130 23.05 -0.96 -2.51
C LEU A 130 23.99 0.23 -2.75
N SER A 131 24.74 0.23 -3.86
CA SER A 131 25.68 1.32 -4.17
C SER A 131 24.96 2.66 -4.29
N GLU A 132 23.86 2.73 -5.06
CA GLU A 132 23.13 3.99 -5.25
C GLU A 132 22.41 4.45 -3.98
N VAL A 133 21.94 3.53 -3.12
CA VAL A 133 21.32 3.88 -1.84
C VAL A 133 22.34 4.47 -0.86
N GLU A 134 23.61 4.04 -0.92
CA GLU A 134 24.69 4.59 -0.10
C GLU A 134 25.12 5.99 -0.57
N GLU A 135 25.24 6.20 -1.87
CA GLU A 135 25.74 7.45 -2.48
C GLU A 135 24.83 8.67 -2.26
N THR A 136 23.56 8.48 -1.89
CA THR A 136 22.57 9.55 -1.56
C THR A 136 22.32 10.54 -2.70
N GLU A 137 22.72 10.22 -3.92
CA GLU A 137 22.39 11.02 -5.10
C GLU A 137 20.89 10.96 -5.40
N LEU A 138 20.28 12.13 -5.59
CA LEU A 138 18.87 12.24 -5.93
C LEU A 138 18.66 11.87 -7.40
N SER A 139 17.57 11.16 -7.69
CA SER A 139 17.24 10.68 -9.02
C SER A 139 15.73 10.49 -9.19
N ASP A 140 15.32 9.95 -10.33
CA ASP A 140 13.94 9.50 -10.58
C ASP A 140 13.55 8.25 -9.76
N LYS A 141 14.48 7.69 -8.98
CA LYS A 141 14.30 6.49 -8.13
C LYS A 141 14.62 6.72 -6.66
N ILE A 142 15.40 7.76 -6.35
CA ILE A 142 15.81 8.10 -4.97
C ILE A 142 15.49 9.56 -4.71
N THR A 143 14.72 9.83 -3.66
CA THR A 143 14.43 11.19 -3.21
C THR A 143 14.53 11.32 -1.69
N LEU A 144 14.77 12.53 -1.20
CA LEU A 144 14.75 12.87 0.21
C LEU A 144 13.48 13.67 0.52
N VAL A 145 12.73 13.21 1.50
CA VAL A 145 11.44 13.79 1.87
C VAL A 145 11.49 14.22 3.33
N SER A 146 11.09 15.45 3.63
CA SER A 146 11.05 15.89 5.03
C SER A 146 9.96 15.15 5.81
N ASN A 147 10.16 14.94 7.11
CA ASN A 147 9.12 14.42 8.01
C ASN A 147 7.83 15.24 7.93
N ALA A 148 7.95 16.56 7.66
CA ALA A 148 6.80 17.44 7.50
C ALA A 148 5.98 17.10 6.25
N ASP A 149 6.64 16.78 5.13
CA ASP A 149 5.94 16.38 3.91
C ASP A 149 5.34 14.98 4.03
N VAL A 150 6.00 14.07 4.72
CA VAL A 150 5.41 12.77 5.08
C VAL A 150 4.15 12.94 5.93
N LYS A 151 4.15 13.90 6.86
CA LYS A 151 2.97 14.25 7.68
C LYS A 151 1.84 14.86 6.85
N LYS A 152 2.15 15.75 5.90
CA LYS A 152 1.15 16.30 4.94
C LYS A 152 0.52 15.19 4.09
N GLN A 153 1.29 14.15 3.77
CA GLN A 153 0.83 12.96 3.06
C GLN A 153 0.20 11.90 3.99
N ASP A 154 -0.29 12.31 5.16
CA ASP A 154 -1.01 11.47 6.12
C ASP A 154 -0.21 10.23 6.59
N TYR A 155 1.11 10.40 6.73
CA TYR A 155 2.06 9.35 7.07
C TYR A 155 2.05 8.17 6.09
N ASN A 156 1.79 8.42 4.80
CA ASN A 156 1.83 7.40 3.76
C ASN A 156 3.26 7.20 3.25
N PHE A 157 3.82 6.00 3.35
CA PHE A 157 5.20 5.71 2.94
C PHE A 157 5.31 5.19 1.50
N THR A 158 4.25 5.29 0.69
CA THR A 158 4.27 4.86 -0.71
C THR A 158 5.23 5.75 -1.49
N VAL A 159 6.39 5.20 -1.84
CA VAL A 159 7.55 5.90 -2.40
C VAL A 159 7.20 6.81 -3.58
N ARG A 160 6.41 6.32 -4.55
CA ARG A 160 6.06 7.10 -5.75
C ARG A 160 5.26 8.38 -5.48
N ARG A 161 4.63 8.54 -4.33
CA ARG A 161 3.93 9.78 -3.95
C ARG A 161 4.86 10.97 -3.79
N TYR A 162 6.15 10.71 -3.60
CA TYR A 162 7.15 11.72 -3.29
C TYR A 162 8.07 12.05 -4.46
N PHE A 163 7.86 11.41 -5.60
CA PHE A 163 8.46 11.82 -6.86
C PHE A 163 7.50 12.82 -7.48
N SER A 164 8.03 14.00 -7.82
CA SER A 164 7.24 15.06 -8.46
C SER A 164 6.56 14.49 -9.70
N LEU A 165 5.25 14.32 -9.59
CA LEU A 165 4.37 14.46 -10.74
C LEU A 165 3.90 15.90 -10.63
N ASP A 166 4.59 16.81 -11.31
CA ASP A 166 3.97 18.09 -11.63
C ASP A 166 2.78 17.75 -12.54
N PHE A 167 1.62 17.58 -11.92
CA PHE A 167 0.38 17.40 -12.64
C PHE A 167 -0.52 18.56 -12.26
N GLU A 168 -0.87 19.38 -13.26
CA GLU A 168 -1.95 20.33 -13.14
C GLU A 168 -3.26 19.53 -13.10
N GLY A 169 -4.00 19.63 -12.00
CA GLY A 169 -5.24 18.89 -11.84
C GLY A 169 -6.05 19.36 -10.64
N VAL A 170 -7.32 18.98 -10.62
CA VAL A 170 -8.26 19.25 -9.52
C VAL A 170 -8.41 17.96 -8.70
N ALA A 171 -8.44 18.08 -7.37
CA ALA A 171 -8.66 16.91 -6.52
C ALA A 171 -10.03 16.28 -6.83
N LEU A 172 -10.09 14.96 -6.98
CA LEU A 172 -11.36 14.27 -7.27
C LEU A 172 -12.44 14.54 -6.21
N SER A 173 -12.06 14.81 -4.97
CA SER A 173 -13.00 15.19 -3.90
C SER A 173 -13.68 16.54 -4.11
N GLU A 174 -13.09 17.42 -4.90
CA GLU A 174 -13.70 18.70 -5.28
C GLU A 174 -14.70 18.52 -6.44
N LEU A 175 -14.48 17.51 -7.29
CA LEU A 175 -15.34 17.20 -8.43
C LEU A 175 -16.45 16.20 -8.08
N LEU A 176 -16.23 15.35 -7.09
CA LEU A 176 -17.07 14.18 -6.80
C LEU A 176 -17.50 14.14 -5.35
N THR A 177 -18.77 13.80 -5.14
CA THR A 177 -19.32 13.53 -3.81
C THR A 177 -19.45 12.02 -3.62
N PRO A 178 -18.78 11.40 -2.64
CA PRO A 178 -18.94 9.98 -2.38
C PRO A 178 -20.38 9.66 -1.98
N ILE A 179 -20.98 8.64 -2.61
CA ILE A 179 -22.30 8.13 -2.24
C ILE A 179 -22.17 7.42 -0.89
N LYS A 180 -22.62 8.07 0.19
CA LYS A 180 -22.56 7.54 1.57
C LYS A 180 -23.90 7.00 2.08
N SER A 181 -25.03 7.47 1.52
CA SER A 181 -26.35 7.39 2.15
C SER A 181 -27.25 6.24 1.68
N ASN A 182 -27.02 5.66 0.49
CA ASN A 182 -27.95 4.70 -0.12
C ASN A 182 -27.37 3.30 -0.35
N ILE A 183 -26.19 3.02 0.21
CA ILE A 183 -25.55 1.71 0.06
C ILE A 183 -26.21 0.74 1.05
N GLN A 184 -27.29 0.09 0.63
CA GLN A 184 -27.85 -1.03 1.37
C GLN A 184 -26.88 -2.20 1.33
N HIS A 185 -26.42 -2.60 2.51
CA HIS A 185 -25.63 -3.82 2.68
C HIS A 185 -26.57 -5.03 2.66
N VAL A 186 -26.68 -5.66 1.50
CA VAL A 186 -27.53 -6.84 1.34
C VAL A 186 -26.76 -8.07 1.81
N ASN A 187 -27.21 -8.64 2.94
CA ASN A 187 -26.76 -9.95 3.41
C ASN A 187 -27.64 -11.05 2.78
N LYS A 188 -27.05 -12.24 2.57
CA LYS A 188 -27.60 -13.42 1.86
C LYS A 188 -29.02 -13.89 2.25
N LYS A 189 -29.66 -13.31 3.28
CA LYS A 189 -30.95 -13.74 3.83
C LYS A 189 -32.17 -12.93 3.37
N GLU A 190 -31.98 -11.84 2.63
CA GLU A 190 -33.12 -11.06 2.12
C GLU A 190 -33.49 -11.47 0.69
N SER A 191 -34.79 -11.62 0.47
CA SER A 191 -35.50 -12.24 -0.66
C SER A 191 -35.26 -11.56 -2.01
N PHE A 192 -34.05 -11.61 -2.54
CA PHE A 192 -33.79 -11.37 -3.96
C PHE A 192 -33.93 -12.68 -4.75
N ASN A 193 -34.44 -12.62 -5.97
CA ASN A 193 -34.33 -13.72 -6.94
C ASN A 193 -32.89 -14.28 -6.91
N ASP A 194 -32.73 -15.60 -6.97
CA ASP A 194 -31.43 -16.31 -6.85
C ASP A 194 -30.31 -15.80 -7.78
N LYS A 195 -30.68 -14.98 -8.79
CA LYS A 195 -29.75 -14.34 -9.71
C LYS A 195 -29.91 -12.82 -9.71
N VAL A 196 -28.78 -12.12 -9.62
CA VAL A 196 -28.66 -10.66 -9.65
C VAL A 196 -27.74 -10.22 -10.78
N LYS A 197 -27.97 -9.02 -11.32
CA LYS A 197 -26.98 -8.33 -12.16
C LYS A 197 -25.87 -7.81 -11.24
N TYR A 198 -24.64 -8.26 -11.47
CA TYR A 198 -23.49 -7.93 -10.61
C TYR A 198 -22.39 -7.26 -11.42
N ILE A 199 -21.86 -6.15 -10.88
CA ILE A 199 -20.72 -5.43 -11.44
C ILE A 199 -19.53 -5.65 -10.50
N GLY A 200 -18.51 -6.36 -10.99
CA GLY A 200 -17.22 -6.46 -10.33
C GLY A 200 -16.19 -5.55 -10.98
N VAL A 201 -15.02 -5.42 -10.33
CA VAL A 201 -13.88 -4.62 -10.85
C VAL A 201 -13.42 -5.06 -12.25
N LYS A 202 -13.67 -6.32 -12.63
CA LYS A 202 -13.32 -6.85 -13.96
C LYS A 202 -14.23 -6.32 -15.08
N GLN A 203 -15.45 -5.92 -14.75
CA GLN A 203 -16.44 -5.41 -15.70
C GLN A 203 -16.34 -3.90 -15.90
N LEU A 204 -15.53 -3.21 -15.10
CA LEU A 204 -15.27 -1.78 -15.24
C LEU A 204 -14.38 -1.51 -16.45
N LYS A 205 -14.70 -0.41 -17.14
CA LYS A 205 -13.97 0.12 -18.29
C LYS A 205 -12.60 0.63 -17.86
N GLU A 206 -11.63 0.47 -18.75
CA GLU A 206 -10.27 0.99 -18.58
C GLU A 206 -10.06 2.32 -19.31
N ASP A 207 -11.01 2.72 -20.16
CA ASP A 207 -10.97 3.92 -20.97
C ASP A 207 -11.66 5.10 -20.26
N PRO A 208 -10.94 6.20 -19.96
CA PRO A 208 -11.50 7.40 -19.35
C PRO A 208 -12.59 8.10 -20.16
N LEU A 209 -12.61 7.91 -21.49
CA LEU A 209 -13.55 8.55 -22.40
C LEU A 209 -14.77 7.67 -22.71
N ASN A 210 -14.72 6.39 -22.36
CA ASN A 210 -15.81 5.43 -22.55
C ASN A 210 -16.19 4.76 -21.23
N TYR A 211 -16.86 5.52 -20.38
CA TYR A 211 -17.25 5.14 -19.03
C TYR A 211 -18.71 4.67 -18.93
N PHE A 212 -19.49 4.60 -20.00
CA PHE A 212 -20.89 4.16 -19.88
C PHE A 212 -20.99 2.63 -19.75
N LEU A 213 -21.68 2.17 -18.71
CA LEU A 213 -22.10 0.78 -18.55
C LEU A 213 -23.62 0.70 -18.48
N ASN A 214 -24.21 0.06 -19.48
CA ASN A 214 -25.63 -0.25 -19.47
C ASN A 214 -25.87 -1.52 -18.63
N ALA A 215 -26.59 -1.39 -17.52
CA ALA A 215 -26.94 -2.51 -16.64
C ALA A 215 -27.73 -3.61 -17.36
N ASP A 216 -28.40 -3.32 -18.48
CA ASP A 216 -29.14 -4.32 -19.27
C ASP A 216 -28.25 -5.29 -20.02
N GLN A 217 -27.00 -4.94 -20.26
CA GLN A 217 -26.01 -5.82 -20.89
C GLN A 217 -25.36 -6.80 -19.89
N LEU A 218 -25.64 -6.64 -18.59
CA LEU A 218 -25.07 -7.50 -17.57
C LEU A 218 -25.82 -8.82 -17.48
N SER A 219 -25.06 -9.92 -17.50
CA SER A 219 -25.61 -11.25 -17.27
C SER A 219 -26.05 -11.44 -15.82
N LEU A 220 -27.11 -12.21 -15.65
CA LEU A 220 -27.59 -12.65 -14.33
C LEU A 220 -26.60 -13.65 -13.72
N THR A 221 -26.13 -13.37 -12.50
CA THR A 221 -25.15 -14.19 -11.78
C THR A 221 -25.67 -14.60 -10.41
N LYS A 222 -25.16 -15.72 -9.87
CA LYS A 222 -25.50 -16.14 -8.49
C LYS A 222 -25.04 -15.08 -7.49
N HIS A 223 -25.88 -14.83 -6.49
CA HIS A 223 -25.68 -13.83 -5.43
C HIS A 223 -24.31 -13.95 -4.72
N PRO A 224 -23.41 -12.96 -4.85
CA PRO A 224 -22.17 -12.88 -4.07
C PRO A 224 -22.43 -12.75 -2.55
N ASN A 225 -21.47 -13.12 -1.70
CA ASN A 225 -21.66 -13.10 -0.24
C ASN A 225 -21.77 -11.68 0.36
N GLN A 226 -21.14 -10.68 -0.29
CA GLN A 226 -21.19 -9.28 0.14
C GLN A 226 -21.37 -8.41 -1.10
N MET A 227 -22.39 -7.57 -1.08
CA MET A 227 -22.66 -6.63 -2.16
C MET A 227 -23.19 -5.31 -1.63
N ARG A 228 -23.18 -4.32 -2.52
CA ARG A 228 -23.70 -2.98 -2.32
C ARG A 228 -24.74 -2.75 -3.40
N LEU A 229 -25.97 -2.46 -3.01
CA LEU A 229 -27.01 -2.11 -3.97
C LEU A 229 -26.74 -0.70 -4.51
N ILE A 230 -26.82 -0.55 -5.83
CA ILE A 230 -26.76 0.73 -6.53
C ILE A 230 -28.17 1.00 -7.05
N ASN A 231 -28.81 2.03 -6.52
CA ASN A 231 -30.20 2.40 -6.82
C ASN A 231 -30.32 3.72 -7.60
N GLU A 232 -29.20 4.36 -7.91
CA GLU A 232 -29.13 5.60 -8.67
C GLU A 232 -27.97 5.57 -9.67
N PRO A 233 -28.03 6.33 -10.78
CA PRO A 233 -26.90 6.50 -11.68
C PRO A 233 -25.70 7.05 -10.91
N CYS A 234 -24.55 6.38 -10.99
CA CYS A 234 -23.34 6.77 -10.28
C CYS A 234 -22.08 6.50 -11.11
N LEU A 235 -21.02 7.25 -10.82
CA LEU A 235 -19.68 6.98 -11.34
C LEU A 235 -18.95 6.02 -10.39
N LEU A 236 -18.60 4.84 -10.89
CA LEU A 236 -17.74 3.87 -10.24
C LEU A 236 -16.28 4.17 -10.58
N LEU A 237 -15.49 4.48 -9.56
CA LEU A 237 -14.06 4.70 -9.68
C LEU A 237 -13.29 3.64 -8.91
N VAL A 238 -12.44 2.90 -9.62
CA VAL A 238 -11.50 1.96 -9.00
C VAL A 238 -10.09 2.25 -9.46
N ASN A 239 -9.16 2.35 -8.52
CA ASN A 239 -7.74 2.35 -8.83
C ASN A 239 -7.21 0.92 -8.71
N ARG A 240 -6.73 0.36 -9.82
CA ARG A 240 -6.13 -0.99 -9.87
C ARG A 240 -4.85 -0.94 -10.67
N ASN A 241 -3.75 -1.42 -10.10
CA ASN A 241 -2.44 -1.49 -10.77
C ASN A 241 -1.98 -0.14 -11.38
N ASN A 242 -2.19 0.97 -10.66
CA ASN A 242 -1.94 2.35 -11.12
C ASN A 242 -2.80 2.84 -12.30
N GLN A 243 -3.85 2.11 -12.69
CA GLN A 243 -4.82 2.56 -13.67
C GLN A 243 -6.16 2.89 -13.00
N LEU A 244 -6.71 4.05 -13.34
CA LEU A 244 -8.06 4.42 -12.97
C LEU A 244 -9.03 3.73 -13.93
N LYS A 245 -10.03 3.04 -13.38
CA LYS A 245 -11.13 2.44 -14.11
C LYS A 245 -12.42 3.21 -13.84
N PRO A 246 -12.78 4.20 -14.67
CA PRO A 246 -14.04 4.93 -14.56
C PRO A 246 -15.15 4.21 -15.32
N THR A 247 -16.31 4.01 -14.69
CA THR A 247 -17.48 3.33 -15.29
C THR A 247 -18.78 3.79 -14.65
#